data_AF-A0A6J6GKS5-F1
#
_entry.id   AF-A0A6J6GKS5-F1
#
_cell.length_a   1.000
_cell.length_b   1.000
_cell.length_c   1.000
_cell.angle_alpha   90.00
_cell.angle_beta   90.00
_cell.angle_gamma   90.00
#
_symmetry.space_group_name_H-M   'P 1'
#
loop_
_entity.id
_entity.type
_entity.pdbx_description
1 polymer ?
#
loop_
_entity_poly.entity_id
_entity_poly.type
_entity_poly.pdbx_seq_one_letter_code
_entity_poly.pdbx_strand_id
1 'polypeptide(L)'
;MHRALQVPYVDKYFDLLLHTWANKSYEESTTIIDGLFPMYVTNQSTLDKANHWLDVTGKDGHASLRRHVAEARDSLQRALKVQAKDK
;
A
#
# COMPACT_ATOMS: atom_id res chain seq x y z
N MET A 1 3.73 -20.18 -1.60
CA MET A 1 3.20 -20.24 -2.98
C MET A 1 1.84 -19.53 -3.14
N HIS A 2 1.65 -18.29 -2.62
CA HIS A 2 0.35 -17.57 -2.69
C HIS A 2 0.39 -16.17 -3.29
N ARG A 3 1.59 -15.64 -3.63
CA ARG A 3 1.76 -14.25 -4.11
C ARG A 3 0.98 -13.94 -5.39
N ALA A 4 0.87 -14.90 -6.31
CA ALA A 4 0.15 -14.72 -7.57
C ALA A 4 -1.34 -14.45 -7.37
N LEU A 5 -1.96 -15.02 -6.34
CA LEU A 5 -3.38 -14.84 -6.02
C LEU A 5 -3.68 -13.43 -5.48
N GLN A 6 -2.67 -12.74 -4.95
CA GLN A 6 -2.80 -11.41 -4.36
C GLN A 6 -2.63 -10.28 -5.38
N VAL A 7 -1.96 -10.54 -6.51
CA VAL A 7 -1.76 -9.56 -7.60
C VAL A 7 -3.04 -8.83 -8.02
N PRO A 8 -4.18 -9.50 -8.28
CA PRO A 8 -5.41 -8.81 -8.70
C PRO A 8 -6.05 -7.94 -7.60
N TYR A 9 -5.60 -8.03 -6.35
CA TYR A 9 -6.11 -7.22 -5.24
C TYR A 9 -5.26 -5.98 -4.97
N VAL A 10 -4.08 -5.85 -5.58
CA VAL A 10 -3.23 -4.67 -5.39
C VAL A 10 -3.94 -3.40 -5.84
N ASP A 11 -4.58 -3.43 -7.01
CA ASP A 11 -5.33 -2.27 -7.52
C ASP A 11 -6.53 -1.95 -6.63
N LYS A 12 -7.30 -2.99 -6.26
CA LYS A 12 -8.45 -2.85 -5.36
C LYS A 12 -8.09 -2.23 -4.02
N TYR A 13 -6.92 -2.57 -3.47
CA TYR A 13 -6.44 -1.98 -2.23
C TYR A 13 -6.31 -0.46 -2.38
N PHE A 14 -5.56 0.02 -3.37
CA PHE A 14 -5.33 1.46 -3.58
C PHE A 14 -6.61 2.22 -3.94
N ASP A 15 -7.49 1.61 -4.74
CA ASP A 15 -8.79 2.20 -5.13
C ASP A 15 -9.70 2.43 -3.93
N LEU A 16 -9.62 1.58 -2.89
CA LEU A 16 -10.53 1.61 -1.74
C LEU A 16 -10.02 2.45 -0.56
N LEU A 17 -8.77 2.94 -0.58
CA LEU A 17 -8.17 3.61 0.57
C LEU A 17 -8.94 4.86 1.03
N LEU A 18 -9.27 5.75 0.08
CA LEU A 18 -10.00 6.98 0.39
C LEU A 18 -11.43 6.68 0.88
N HIS A 19 -12.09 5.72 0.24
CA HIS A 19 -13.43 5.30 0.63
C HIS A 19 -13.44 4.69 2.04
N THR A 20 -12.49 3.81 2.34
CA THR A 20 -12.34 3.19 3.66
C THR A 20 -12.17 4.25 4.72
N TRP A 21 -11.24 5.19 4.52
CA TRP A 21 -10.98 6.27 5.47
C TRP A 21 -12.20 7.17 5.71
N ALA A 22 -12.99 7.44 4.67
CA ALA A 22 -14.16 8.31 4.77
C ALA A 22 -15.36 7.64 5.46
N ASN A 23 -15.44 6.31 5.45
CA ASN A 23 -16.64 5.57 5.88
C ASN A 23 -16.44 4.70 7.12
N LYS A 24 -15.23 4.66 7.68
CA LYS A 24 -14.87 3.86 8.85
C LYS A 24 -14.34 4.74 9.98
N SER A 25 -14.37 4.21 11.20
CA SER A 25 -13.65 4.85 12.30
C SER A 25 -12.14 4.90 12.03
N TYR A 26 -11.43 5.77 12.75
CA TYR A 26 -9.97 5.86 12.63
C TYR A 26 -9.29 4.52 12.91
N GLU A 27 -9.67 3.83 13.99
CA GLU A 27 -9.09 2.53 14.38
C GLU A 27 -9.39 1.43 13.36
N GLU A 28 -10.63 1.36 12.84
CA GLU A 28 -10.96 0.41 11.78
C GLU A 28 -10.19 0.70 10.50
N SER A 29 -10.12 1.97 10.10
CA SER A 29 -9.43 2.38 8.87
C SER A 29 -7.95 2.02 8.93
N THR A 30 -7.25 2.43 9.99
CA THR A 30 -5.82 2.14 10.18
C THR A 30 -5.55 0.64 10.19
N THR A 31 -6.37 -0.14 10.90
CA THR A 31 -6.29 -1.61 10.90
C THR A 31 -6.39 -2.20 9.49
N ILE A 32 -7.33 -1.71 8.68
CA ILE A 32 -7.54 -2.17 7.30
C ILE A 32 -6.35 -1.75 6.41
N ILE A 33 -5.91 -0.50 6.50
CA ILE A 33 -4.86 0.07 5.65
C ILE A 33 -3.54 -0.66 5.88
N ASP A 34 -3.14 -0.81 7.13
CA ASP A 34 -1.87 -1.43 7.50
C ASP A 34 -1.92 -2.95 7.27
N GLY A 35 -3.04 -3.58 7.64
CA GLY A 35 -3.20 -5.03 7.53
C GLY A 35 -3.35 -5.54 6.10
N LEU A 36 -3.91 -4.74 5.19
CA LEU A 36 -4.13 -5.12 3.79
C LEU A 36 -3.12 -4.54 2.81
N PHE A 37 -2.14 -3.76 3.27
CA PHE A 37 -1.08 -3.27 2.38
C PHE A 37 -0.40 -4.46 1.67
N PRO A 38 -0.20 -4.41 0.35
CA PRO A 38 0.25 -5.54 -0.45
C PRO A 38 1.75 -5.87 -0.30
N MET A 39 2.28 -5.93 0.93
CA MET A 39 3.70 -6.16 1.25
C MET A 39 4.23 -7.46 0.64
N TYR A 40 3.41 -8.52 0.58
CA TYR A 40 3.80 -9.82 0.04
C TYR A 40 3.90 -9.86 -1.49
N VAL A 41 3.35 -8.85 -2.18
CA VAL A 41 3.51 -8.64 -3.63
C VAL A 41 4.72 -7.72 -3.85
N THR A 42 5.89 -8.16 -3.38
CA THR A 42 7.16 -7.43 -3.44
C THR A 42 7.71 -7.40 -4.87
N ASN A 43 7.26 -6.45 -5.69
CA ASN A 43 7.79 -6.17 -7.03
C ASN A 43 7.73 -4.66 -7.33
N GLN A 44 8.42 -4.23 -8.39
CA GLN A 44 8.49 -2.82 -8.78
C GLN A 44 7.09 -2.24 -9.09
N SER A 45 6.21 -2.99 -9.75
CA SER A 45 4.85 -2.54 -10.09
C SER A 45 4.03 -2.15 -8.85
N THR A 46 4.12 -2.93 -7.76
CA THR A 46 3.44 -2.57 -6.50
C THR A 46 4.02 -1.30 -5.88
N LEU A 47 5.34 -1.11 -5.95
CA LEU A 47 6.00 0.12 -5.47
C LEU A 47 5.56 1.34 -6.30
N ASP A 48 5.48 1.20 -7.61
CA ASP A 48 5.03 2.27 -8.52
C ASP A 48 3.58 2.66 -8.24
N LYS A 49 2.70 1.69 -7.96
CA LYS A 49 1.31 1.95 -7.56
C LYS A 49 1.22 2.69 -6.22
N ALA A 50 2.04 2.31 -5.24
CA ALA A 50 2.09 3.01 -3.95
C ALA A 50 2.55 4.47 -4.10
N ASN A 51 3.58 4.71 -4.91
CA ASN A 51 4.05 6.07 -5.22
C ASN A 51 3.00 6.86 -5.99
N HIS A 52 2.40 6.28 -7.03
CA HIS A 52 1.33 6.93 -7.79
C HIS A 52 0.15 7.31 -6.90
N TRP A 53 -0.25 6.43 -5.98
CA TRP A 53 -1.31 6.75 -5.03
C TRP A 53 -0.94 7.93 -4.13
N LEU A 54 0.29 7.98 -3.62
CA LEU A 54 0.77 9.10 -2.77
C LEU A 54 0.87 10.43 -3.53
N ASP A 55 1.23 10.41 -4.81
CA ASP A 55 1.48 11.61 -5.61
C ASP A 55 0.24 12.12 -6.35
N VAL A 56 -0.71 11.23 -6.65
CA VAL A 56 -1.87 11.54 -7.50
C VAL A 56 -3.19 11.32 -6.76
N THR A 57 -3.55 10.06 -6.50
CA THR A 57 -4.89 9.70 -5.99
C THR A 57 -5.15 10.23 -4.60
N GLY A 58 -4.23 9.96 -3.68
CA GLY A 58 -4.30 10.34 -2.27
C GLY A 58 -3.60 11.65 -1.95
N LYS A 59 -3.17 12.44 -2.96
CA LYS A 59 -2.34 13.65 -2.77
C LYS A 59 -2.92 14.64 -1.75
N ASP A 60 -4.24 14.82 -1.79
CA ASP A 60 -5.02 15.69 -0.91
C ASP A 60 -5.76 14.91 0.20
N GLY A 61 -5.44 13.62 0.35
CA GLY A 61 -6.02 12.77 1.38
C GLY A 61 -5.59 13.16 2.79
N HIS A 62 -6.30 12.65 3.79
CA HIS A 62 -6.01 12.93 5.20
C HIS A 62 -4.55 12.61 5.56
N ALA A 63 -3.88 13.48 6.31
CA ALA A 63 -2.45 13.39 6.59
C ALA A 63 -2.05 12.06 7.24
N SER A 64 -2.86 11.55 8.19
CA SER A 64 -2.61 10.24 8.82
C SER A 64 -2.69 9.09 7.80
N LEU A 65 -3.74 9.05 6.97
CA LEU A 65 -3.86 8.04 5.89
C LEU A 65 -2.63 8.05 4.98
N ARG A 66 -2.23 9.24 4.50
CA ARG A 66 -1.06 9.38 3.63
C ARG A 66 0.21 8.86 4.31
N ARG A 67 0.37 9.12 5.61
CA ARG A 67 1.49 8.64 6.42
C ARG A 67 1.55 7.11 6.47
N HIS A 68 0.44 6.44 6.77
CA HIS A 68 0.38 4.97 6.80
C HIS A 68 0.84 4.35 5.47
N VAL A 69 0.33 4.88 4.34
CA VAL A 69 0.72 4.39 3.00
C VAL A 69 2.19 4.66 2.72
N ALA A 70 2.72 5.82 3.10
CA ALA A 70 4.13 6.17 2.90
C ALA A 70 5.09 5.25 3.70
N GLU A 71 4.76 4.96 4.96
CA GLU A 71 5.54 4.06 5.81
C GLU A 71 5.56 2.62 5.27
N ALA A 72 4.41 2.13 4.80
CA ALA A 72 4.31 0.82 4.18
C ALA A 72 5.04 0.74 2.82
N ARG A 73 4.95 1.80 1.99
CA ARG A 73 5.73 1.97 0.75
C ARG A 73 7.23 1.93 1.02
N ASP A 74 7.71 2.60 2.05
CA ASP A 74 9.13 2.60 2.42
C ASP A 74 9.61 1.20 2.81
N SER A 75 8.78 0.47 3.55
CA SER A 75 9.07 -0.92 3.93
C SER A 75 9.13 -1.85 2.71
N LEU A 76 8.20 -1.70 1.76
CA LEU A 76 8.23 -2.39 0.48
C LEU A 76 9.49 -2.06 -0.33
N GLN A 77 9.88 -0.79 -0.40
CA GLN A 77 11.09 -0.36 -1.09
C GLN A 77 12.35 -0.99 -0.48
N ARG A 78 12.43 -1.07 0.86
CA ARG A 78 13.55 -1.76 1.54
C ARG A 78 13.56 -3.25 1.20
N ALA A 79 12.40 -3.91 1.24
CA ALA A 79 12.29 -5.33 0.89
C ALA A 79 12.76 -5.62 -0.56
N LEU A 80 12.40 -4.75 -1.51
CA LEU A 80 12.88 -4.85 -2.90
C LEU A 80 14.41 -4.72 -3.01
N LYS A 81 15.00 -3.75 -2.30
CA LYS A 81 16.46 -3.55 -2.29
C LYS A 81 17.18 -4.77 -1.71
N VAL A 82 16.64 -5.39 -0.66
CA VAL A 82 17.20 -6.61 -0.07
C VAL A 82 17.08 -7.78 -1.04
N GLN A 83 15.90 -7.99 -1.64
CA GLN A 83 15.70 -9.06 -2.62
C GLN A 83 16.62 -8.95 -3.84
N ALA A 84 16.97 -7.74 -4.27
CA ALA A 84 17.91 -7.52 -5.36
C ALA A 84 19.36 -7.86 -5.01
N LYS A 85 19.75 -7.79 -3.73
CA LYS A 85 21.10 -8.13 -3.25
C LYS A 85 21.28 -9.60 -2.89
N ASP A 86 20.18 -10.30 -2.60
CA ASP A 86 20.16 -11.73 -2.26
C ASP A 86 20.21 -12.64 -3.50
N LYS A 87 20.01 -12.07 -4.70
CA LYS A 87 20.19 -12.74 -5.99
C LYS A 87 21.64 -12.66 -6.47
#